data_AF-A0AAW4WWN2-F1
#
_entry.id   AF-A0AAW4WWN2-F1
#
_cell.length_a   1.000
_cell.length_b   1.000
_cell.length_c   1.000
_cell.angle_alpha   90.00
_cell.angle_beta   90.00
_cell.angle_gamma   90.00
#
_symmetry.space_group_name_H-M   'P 1'
#
loop_
_entity.id
_entity.type
_entity.pdbx_description
1 polymer ?
#
loop_
_entity_poly.entity_id
_entity_poly.type
_entity_poly.pdbx_seq_one_letter_code
_entity_poly.pdbx_strand_id
1 'polypeptide(L)' 'QLVNQSDLFDAFEHVAVGGKEKKDRVMSDKERKIVSYHEVGHALVSALQKNTEPVQKITIVPRTMGALGYT' A
#
# COMPACT_ATOMS: atom_id res chain seq x y z
N GLN A 1 -12.46 2.05 -26.81
CA GLN A 1 -11.56 2.25 -25.64
C GLN A 1 -11.10 0.86 -25.21
N LEU A 2 -9.78 0.64 -25.10
CA LEU A 2 -9.21 -0.65 -24.71
C LEU A 2 -8.83 -0.58 -23.23
N VAL A 3 -9.17 -1.61 -22.48
CA VAL A 3 -8.79 -1.76 -21.07
C VAL A 3 -7.41 -2.38 -21.01
N ASN A 4 -6.54 -1.82 -20.19
CA ASN A 4 -5.18 -2.30 -19.96
C ASN A 4 -5.00 -2.75 -18.49
N GLN A 5 -3.85 -3.34 -18.18
CA GLN A 5 -3.56 -3.87 -16.86
C GLN A 5 -3.56 -2.78 -15.76
N SER A 6 -3.13 -1.54 -16.07
CA SER A 6 -3.19 -0.43 -15.10
C SER A 6 -4.62 -0.05 -14.74
N ASP A 7 -5.55 -0.06 -15.70
CA ASP A 7 -6.96 0.23 -15.43
C ASP A 7 -7.56 -0.78 -14.43
N LEU A 8 -7.16 -2.06 -14.53
CA LEU A 8 -7.60 -3.11 -13.61
C LEU A 8 -6.98 -2.95 -12.21
N PHE A 9 -5.70 -2.58 -12.12
CA PHE A 9 -5.05 -2.32 -10.84
C PHE A 9 -5.67 -1.11 -10.14
N ASP A 10 -5.90 -0.01 -10.86
CA ASP A 10 -6.53 1.17 -10.30
C ASP A 10 -7.95 0.87 -9.78
N ALA A 11 -8.72 0.06 -10.52
CA ALA A 11 -10.05 -0.38 -10.11
C ALA A 11 -9.99 -1.25 -8.83
N PHE A 12 -9.06 -2.20 -8.76
CA PHE A 12 -8.85 -3.02 -7.57
C PHE A 12 -8.46 -2.15 -6.36
N GLU A 13 -7.51 -1.24 -6.53
CA GLU A 13 -7.08 -0.35 -5.46
C GLU A 13 -8.20 0.57 -4.97
N HIS A 14 -9.08 1.00 -5.87
CA HIS A 14 -10.24 1.79 -5.51
C HIS A 14 -11.26 1.01 -4.67
N VAL A 15 -11.47 -0.27 -4.98
CA VAL A 15 -12.53 -1.09 -4.34
C VAL A 15 -12.02 -1.82 -3.09
N ALA A 16 -10.87 -2.49 -3.17
CA ALA A 16 -10.38 -3.39 -2.13
C ALA A 16 -9.53 -2.69 -1.05
N VAL A 17 -8.80 -1.62 -1.39
CA VAL A 17 -7.82 -0.98 -0.50
C VAL A 17 -8.39 0.27 0.21
N GLY A 18 -9.56 0.76 -0.24
CA GLY A 18 -10.28 1.84 0.46
C GLY A 18 -10.25 3.21 -0.23
N GLY A 19 -10.21 3.24 -1.56
CA GLY A 19 -10.50 4.43 -2.36
C GLY A 19 -9.28 5.12 -2.98
N LYS A 20 -9.52 6.30 -3.56
CA LYS A 20 -8.52 7.07 -4.31
C LYS A 20 -7.39 7.57 -3.41
N GLU A 21 -6.19 7.65 -4.00
CA GLU A 21 -5.02 8.31 -3.42
C GLU A 21 -5.35 9.69 -2.86
N LYS A 22 -5.13 9.90 -1.55
CA LYS A 22 -5.16 11.24 -0.98
C LYS A 22 -3.81 11.91 -1.22
N LYS A 23 -3.66 12.52 -2.39
CA LYS A 23 -2.44 13.28 -2.76
C LYS A 23 -2.22 14.53 -1.89
N ASP A 24 -3.25 15.03 -1.22
CA ASP A 24 -3.18 16.22 -0.35
C ASP A 24 -2.48 16.00 0.99
N ARG A 25 -2.27 14.75 1.43
CA ARG A 25 -1.59 14.49 2.71
C ARG A 25 -0.08 14.46 2.51
N VAL A 26 0.55 15.62 2.63
CA VAL A 26 2.01 15.74 2.61
C VAL A 26 2.59 15.17 3.91
N MET A 27 3.38 14.11 3.77
CA MET A 27 4.09 13.45 4.88
C MET A 27 5.51 13.99 4.99
N SER A 28 5.93 14.34 6.22
CA SER A 28 7.31 14.79 6.48
C SER A 28 8.32 13.66 6.20
N ASP A 29 9.58 14.00 5.95
CA ASP A 29 10.63 13.00 5.70
C ASP A 29 10.83 12.03 6.87
N LYS A 30 10.61 12.52 8.11
CA LYS A 30 10.68 11.70 9.32
C LYS A 30 9.54 10.68 9.36
N GLU A 31 8.30 11.12 9.14
CA GLU A 31 7.14 10.23 9.10
C GLU A 31 7.25 9.22 7.95
N ARG A 32 7.74 9.66 6.78
CA ARG A 32 7.94 8.79 5.62
C ARG A 32 8.90 7.66 5.93
N LYS A 33 10.01 7.94 6.63
CA LYS A 33 10.94 6.91 7.10
C LYS A 33 10.28 5.95 8.07
N ILE A 34 9.55 6.46 9.06
CA ILE A 34 8.87 5.63 10.07
C ILE A 34 7.87 4.67 9.40
N VAL A 35 7.03 5.17 8.51
CA VAL A 35 6.04 4.36 7.77
C VAL A 35 6.73 3.36 6.86
N SER A 36 7.81 3.76 6.17
CA SER A 36 8.58 2.82 5.33
C SER A 36 9.10 1.63 6.12
N TYR A 37 9.67 1.86 7.31
CA TYR A 37 10.14 0.77 8.16
C TYR A 37 8.98 -0.08 8.72
N HIS A 38 7.82 0.52 8.98
CA HIS A 38 6.64 -0.20 9.45
C HIS A 38 6.14 -1.20 8.40
N GLU A 39 5.90 -0.74 7.17
CA GLU A 39 5.39 -1.60 6.09
C GLU A 39 6.41 -2.65 5.65
N VAL A 40 7.71 -2.28 5.58
CA VAL A 40 8.77 -3.27 5.31
C VAL A 40 8.88 -4.31 6.42
N GLY A 41 8.64 -3.92 7.67
CA GLY A 41 8.58 -4.85 8.80
C GLY A 41 7.49 -5.91 8.62
N HIS A 42 6.27 -5.48 8.27
CA HIS A 42 5.18 -6.40 7.94
C HIS A 42 5.55 -7.31 6.76
N ALA A 43 6.15 -6.74 5.71
CA ALA A 43 6.50 -7.50 4.51
C ALA A 43 7.55 -8.58 4.80
N LEU A 44 8.58 -8.25 5.57
CA LEU A 44 9.62 -9.19 5.96
C LEU A 44 9.09 -10.32 6.84
N VAL A 45 8.25 -10.00 7.83
CA VAL A 45 7.64 -11.02 8.69
C VAL A 45 6.74 -11.95 7.86
N SER A 46 5.90 -11.40 6.98
CA SER A 46 5.04 -12.19 6.10
C SER A 46 5.85 -13.04 5.11
N ALA A 47 6.98 -12.56 4.58
CA ALA A 47 7.83 -13.32 3.67
C ALA A 47 8.59 -14.48 4.37
N LEU A 48 8.89 -14.35 5.66
CA LEU A 48 9.59 -15.38 6.43
C LEU A 48 8.66 -16.48 6.96
N GLN A 49 7.35 -16.22 7.01
CA GLN A 49 6.36 -17.21 7.42
C GLN A 49 6.01 -18.16 6.27
N LYS A 50 5.90 -19.47 6.57
CA LYS A 50 5.69 -20.51 5.54
C LYS A 50 4.24 -20.67 5.07
N ASN A 51 3.27 -20.12 5.81
CA ASN A 51 1.83 -20.32 5.57
C ASN A 51 1.08 -19.00 5.44
N THR A 52 1.76 -17.95 5.02
CA THR A 52 1.20 -16.60 4.79
C THR A 52 0.99 -16.36 3.31
N GLU A 53 0.03 -15.50 2.99
CA GLU A 53 -0.14 -15.04 1.62
C GLU A 53 1.10 -14.24 1.18
N PRO A 54 1.60 -14.47 -0.05
CA PRO A 54 2.77 -13.76 -0.56
C PRO A 54 2.45 -12.28 -0.72
N VAL A 55 3.32 -11.42 -0.18
CA VAL A 55 3.22 -9.96 -0.29
C VAL A 55 3.11 -9.56 -1.76
N GLN A 56 1.99 -8.92 -2.13
CA GLN A 56 1.71 -8.55 -3.53
C GLN A 56 2.22 -7.15 -3.86
N LYS A 57 2.09 -6.20 -2.93
CA LYS A 57 2.47 -4.81 -3.13
C LYS A 57 2.67 -4.12 -1.79
N ILE A 58 3.78 -3.39 -1.67
CA ILE A 58 4.10 -2.57 -0.50
C ILE A 58 4.01 -1.10 -0.92
N THR A 59 3.26 -0.28 -0.20
CA THR A 59 3.18 1.16 -0.46
C THR A 59 3.11 1.97 0.83
N ILE A 60 3.73 3.15 0.80
CA ILE A 60 3.69 4.16 1.88
C ILE A 60 2.78 5.35 1.52
N VAL A 61 2.05 5.23 0.41
CA VAL A 61 1.14 6.28 -0.05
C VAL A 61 -0.17 6.17 0.74
N PRO A 62 -0.58 7.22 1.47
CA PRO A 62 -1.78 7.17 2.29
C PRO A 62 -3.04 7.11 1.43
N ARG A 63 -3.90 6.10 1.68
CA ARG A 63 -5.16 5.88 0.95
C ARG A 63 -6.40 6.02 1.84
N THR A 64 -6.35 5.59 3.11
CA THR A 64 -7.50 5.61 4.04
C THR A 64 -7.21 6.47 5.28
N MET A 65 -8.26 6.80 6.07
CA MET A 65 -8.16 7.63 7.29
C MET A 65 -7.54 6.90 8.51
N GLY A 66 -6.65 5.94 8.28
CA GLY A 66 -6.02 5.15 9.33
C GLY A 66 -4.85 4.29 8.86
N ALA A 67 -4.81 3.93 7.57
CA ALA A 67 -3.67 3.23 6.97
C ALA A 67 -2.75 4.22 6.26
N LEU A 68 -1.50 4.30 6.75
CA LEU A 68 -0.41 5.10 6.16
C LEU A 68 0.30 4.36 5.02
N GLY A 69 0.04 3.06 4.89
CA GLY A 69 0.53 2.15 3.88
C GLY A 69 -0.24 0.83 3.95
N TYR A 70 0.00 -0.07 3.00
CA TYR A 70 -0.44 -1.46 3.11
C TYR A 70 0.62 -2.39 2.53
N THR A 71 0.61 -3.62 3.06
CA THR A 71 1.52 -4.72 2.74
C THR A 71 0.68 -5.92 2.29
#